data_AF-A0A841ZPM1-F1
#
_entry.id   AF-A0A841ZPM1-F1
#
_cell.length_a   1.000
_cell.length_b   1.000
_cell.length_c   1.000
_cell.angle_alpha   90.00
_cell.angle_beta   90.00
_cell.angle_gamma   90.00
#
_symmetry.space_group_name_H-M   'P 1'
#
loop_
_entity.id
_entity.type
_entity.pdbx_description
1 polymer ?
#
loop_
_entity_poly.entity_id
_entity_poly.type
_entity_poly.pdbx_seq_one_letter_code
_entity_poly.pdbx_strand_id
1 'polypeptide(L)'
;MTVVIIILLIAAIALFVLSFMQKDESKQIETELEEVASQLMHENYELKKRVSLLEKAMNLSREPVEQADSEAEAETEAKNVSPKMKSLLKKQVITLYTSGISVDEIVEQVTLPKEEIEQTIEEYLEH
;
A
#
# COMPACT_ATOMS: atom_id res chain seq x y z
N MET A 1 -5.35 53.29 -45.21
CA MET A 1 -4.14 52.53 -45.63
C MET A 1 -3.03 52.65 -44.58
N THR A 2 -2.45 53.83 -44.35
CA THR A 2 -1.29 54.04 -43.45
C THR A 2 -1.57 53.78 -41.96
N VAL A 3 -2.74 54.19 -41.45
CA VAL A 3 -3.11 53.98 -40.03
C VAL A 3 -3.23 52.49 -39.68
N VAL A 4 -3.77 51.67 -40.59
CA VAL A 4 -3.88 50.22 -40.40
C VAL A 4 -2.50 49.57 -40.31
N ILE A 5 -1.55 50.04 -41.13
CA ILE A 5 -0.15 49.58 -41.12
C ILE A 5 0.52 49.92 -39.78
N ILE A 6 0.28 51.11 -39.23
CA ILE A 6 0.84 51.53 -37.93
C ILE A 6 0.29 50.69 -36.78
N ILE A 7 -1.02 50.40 -36.76
CA ILE A 7 -1.64 49.58 -35.72
C ILE A 7 -1.11 48.14 -35.77
N LEU A 8 -0.99 47.55 -36.97
CA LEU A 8 -0.42 46.22 -37.14
C LEU A 8 1.05 46.16 -36.71
N LEU A 9 1.82 47.22 -36.96
CA LEU A 9 3.21 47.31 -36.51
C LEU A 9 3.30 47.35 -34.98
N ILE A 10 2.45 48.12 -34.32
CA ILE A 10 2.40 48.16 -32.85
C ILE A 10 1.95 46.81 -32.29
N ALA A 11 0.94 46.17 -32.89
CA ALA A 11 0.48 44.85 -32.47
C ALA A 11 1.57 43.78 -32.65
N ALA A 12 2.35 43.82 -33.73
CA ALA A 12 3.48 42.92 -33.95
C ALA A 12 4.57 43.12 -32.89
N ILE A 13 4.91 44.37 -32.55
CA ILE A 13 5.87 44.67 -31.49
C ILE A 13 5.34 44.19 -30.13
N ALA A 14 4.07 44.43 -29.82
CA ALA A 14 3.46 43.99 -28.57
C ALA A 14 3.45 42.46 -28.43
N LEU A 15 3.08 41.73 -29.50
CA LEU A 15 3.13 40.27 -29.53
C LEU A 15 4.56 39.74 -29.45
N PHE A 16 5.53 40.43 -30.05
CA PHE A 16 6.94 40.07 -29.95
C PHE A 16 7.42 40.15 -28.50
N VAL A 17 7.11 41.23 -27.79
CA VAL A 17 7.45 41.38 -26.36
C VAL A 17 6.75 40.33 -25.49
N LEU A 18 5.46 40.06 -25.74
CA LEU A 18 4.71 39.01 -25.04
C LEU A 18 5.29 37.61 -25.25
N SER A 19 5.81 37.32 -26.45
CA SER A 19 6.42 36.04 -26.81
C SER A 19 7.66 35.72 -25.98
N PHE A 20 8.44 36.74 -25.60
CA PHE A 20 9.59 36.54 -24.72
C PHE A 20 9.16 36.15 -23.30
N MET A 21 8.04 36.66 -22.81
CA MET A 21 7.59 36.39 -21.43
C MET A 21 7.02 34.98 -21.26
N GLN A 22 6.38 34.42 -22.29
CA GLN A 22 5.69 33.12 -22.19
C GLN A 22 6.63 31.90 -22.31
N LYS A 23 7.85 32.09 -22.79
CA LYS A 23 8.78 30.98 -23.10
C LYS A 23 9.63 30.51 -21.92
N ASP A 24 9.76 31.33 -20.87
CA ASP A 24 10.64 31.04 -19.73
C ASP A 24 9.91 30.42 -18.52
N GLU A 25 8.62 30.73 -18.29
CA GLU A 25 7.90 30.21 -17.12
C GLU A 25 7.57 28.71 -17.22
N SER A 26 7.20 28.22 -18.40
CA SER A 26 6.82 26.82 -18.57
C SER A 26 7.98 25.85 -18.38
N LYS A 27 9.21 26.29 -18.68
CA LYS A 27 10.42 25.45 -18.58
C LYS A 27 10.90 25.25 -17.14
N GLN A 28 10.73 26.26 -16.28
CA GLN A 28 11.11 26.15 -14.88
C GLN A 28 10.22 25.16 -14.14
N ILE A 29 8.90 25.23 -14.37
CA ILE A 29 7.92 24.33 -13.75
C ILE A 29 8.14 22.88 -14.20
N GLU A 30 8.46 22.65 -15.47
CA GLU A 30 8.79 21.31 -15.99
C GLU A 30 10.04 20.72 -15.33
N THR A 31 11.06 21.56 -15.11
CA THR A 31 12.32 21.16 -14.47
C THR A 31 12.13 20.81 -13.00
N GLU A 32 11.38 21.62 -12.25
CA GLU A 32 11.06 21.35 -10.84
C GLU A 32 10.25 20.04 -10.69
N LEU A 33 9.33 19.78 -11.63
CA LEU A 33 8.52 18.57 -11.62
C LEU A 33 9.36 17.32 -11.95
N GLU A 34 10.32 17.43 -12.86
CA GLU A 34 11.27 16.35 -13.17
C GLU A 34 12.21 16.05 -11.99
N GLU A 35 12.71 17.07 -11.30
CA GLU A 35 13.54 16.91 -10.11
C GLU A 35 12.76 16.22 -8.97
N VAL A 36 11.53 16.67 -8.71
CA VAL A 36 10.65 16.05 -7.70
C VAL A 36 10.29 14.61 -8.08
N ALA A 37 9.98 14.34 -9.34
CA ALA A 37 9.67 12.99 -9.81
C ALA A 37 10.88 12.04 -9.66
N SER A 38 12.08 12.52 -10.00
CA SER A 38 13.34 11.79 -9.84
C SER A 38 13.61 11.48 -8.37
N GLN A 39 13.43 12.47 -7.48
CA GLN A 39 13.59 12.28 -6.04
C GLN A 39 12.58 11.26 -5.48
N LEU A 40 11.30 11.38 -5.84
CA LEU A 40 10.27 10.43 -5.42
C LEU A 40 10.58 9.00 -5.87
N MET A 41 11.08 8.82 -7.09
CA MET A 41 11.46 7.49 -7.60
C MET A 41 12.61 6.89 -6.79
N HIS A 42 13.61 7.70 -6.44
CA HIS A 42 14.73 7.27 -5.59
C HIS A 42 14.26 6.88 -4.19
N GLU A 43 13.45 7.73 -3.56
CA GLU A 43 12.90 7.51 -2.22
C GLU A 43 12.00 6.26 -2.19
N ASN A 44 11.15 6.06 -3.20
CA ASN A 44 10.30 4.87 -3.29
C ASN A 44 11.13 3.59 -3.45
N TYR A 45 12.19 3.63 -4.25
CA TYR A 45 13.11 2.52 -4.41
C TYR A 45 13.81 2.17 -3.10
N GLU A 46 14.30 3.18 -2.37
CA GLU A 46 14.96 2.99 -1.09
C GLU A 46 13.99 2.42 -0.03
N LEU A 47 12.75 2.93 0.01
CA LEU A 47 11.68 2.40 0.87
C LEU A 47 11.37 0.94 0.54
N LYS A 48 11.20 0.60 -0.74
CA LYS A 48 11.00 -0.80 -1.18
C LYS A 48 12.15 -1.71 -0.74
N LYS A 49 13.40 -1.23 -0.83
CA LYS A 49 14.57 -1.98 -0.38
C LYS A 49 14.57 -2.19 1.14
N ARG A 50 14.29 -1.14 1.92
CA ARG A 50 14.19 -1.22 3.39
C ARG A 50 13.08 -2.18 3.81
N VAL A 51 11.90 -2.09 3.20
CA VAL A 51 10.78 -3.01 3.44
C VAL A 51 11.15 -4.44 3.06
N SER A 52 11.76 -4.67 1.89
CA SER A 52 12.19 -6.02 1.48
C SER A 52 13.24 -6.62 2.41
N LEU A 53 14.17 -5.81 2.95
CA LEU A 53 15.13 -6.27 3.95
C LEU A 53 14.44 -6.63 5.27
N LEU A 54 13.45 -5.84 5.70
CA LEU A 54 12.65 -6.14 6.88
C LEU A 54 11.81 -7.42 6.69
N GLU A 55 11.20 -7.61 5.52
CA GLU A 55 10.50 -8.84 5.15
C GLU A 55 11.45 -10.03 5.17
N LYS A 56 12.64 -9.90 4.57
CA LYS A 56 13.65 -10.96 4.59
C LYS A 56 14.14 -11.26 6.00
N ALA A 57 14.35 -10.27 6.85
CA ALA A 57 14.76 -10.47 8.24
C ALA A 57 13.65 -11.14 9.08
N MET A 58 12.39 -10.77 8.84
CA MET A 58 11.23 -11.41 9.46
C MET A 58 11.03 -12.84 8.96
N ASN A 59 11.22 -13.08 7.66
CA ASN A 59 11.12 -14.41 7.04
C ASN A 59 12.30 -15.32 7.42
N LEU A 60 13.52 -14.78 7.56
CA LEU A 60 14.67 -15.49 8.16
C LEU A 60 14.42 -15.83 9.63
N SER A 61 13.68 -14.99 10.35
CA SER A 61 13.20 -15.32 11.70
C SER A 61 12.05 -16.33 11.71
N ARG A 62 11.57 -16.80 10.54
CA ARG A 62 10.37 -17.63 10.38
C ARG A 62 10.62 -19.03 9.83
N GLU A 63 11.85 -19.45 9.58
CA GLU A 63 12.16 -20.83 9.21
C GLU A 63 13.16 -21.47 10.17
N PRO A 64 12.88 -22.66 10.72
CA PRO A 64 13.75 -23.80 10.46
C PRO A 64 13.46 -24.32 9.05
N VAL A 65 14.48 -24.19 8.20
CA VAL A 65 14.78 -24.94 6.96
C VAL A 65 13.74 -25.99 6.59
N GLU A 66 13.07 -25.84 5.43
CA GLU A 66 12.92 -26.91 4.42
C GLU A 66 12.61 -26.28 3.04
N GLN A 67 13.66 -26.00 2.25
CA GLN A 67 13.57 -25.89 0.80
C GLN A 67 14.30 -27.07 0.17
N ALA A 68 13.54 -28.05 -0.31
CA ALA A 68 13.97 -28.94 -1.38
C ALA A 68 12.75 -29.30 -2.26
N ASP A 69 12.84 -28.82 -3.50
CA ASP A 69 12.42 -29.45 -4.75
C ASP A 69 10.93 -29.52 -5.17
N SER A 70 10.71 -28.88 -6.32
CA SER A 70 9.98 -29.36 -7.50
C SER A 70 8.45 -29.26 -7.59
N GLU A 71 8.04 -28.41 -8.56
CA GLU A 71 7.04 -28.63 -9.61
C GLU A 71 6.09 -29.84 -9.47
N ALA A 72 4.77 -29.57 -9.36
CA ALA A 72 3.72 -30.19 -10.18
C ALA A 72 2.30 -29.82 -9.66
N GLU A 73 1.48 -29.35 -10.60
CA GLU A 73 0.07 -29.73 -10.81
C GLU A 73 -1.03 -29.38 -9.78
N ALA A 74 -2.21 -29.17 -10.36
CA ALA A 74 -3.45 -28.77 -9.75
C ALA A 74 -4.03 -29.84 -8.80
N GLU A 75 -4.71 -29.40 -7.74
CA GLU A 75 -6.11 -29.69 -7.43
C GLU A 75 -6.43 -29.45 -5.93
N THR A 76 -7.63 -28.92 -5.69
CA THR A 76 -8.47 -29.08 -4.48
C THR A 76 -8.01 -28.56 -3.11
N GLU A 77 -8.70 -27.49 -2.69
CA GLU A 77 -9.42 -27.32 -1.42
C GLU A 77 -8.83 -27.82 -0.08
N ALA A 78 -8.66 -26.83 0.81
CA ALA A 78 -8.94 -26.89 2.24
C ALA A 78 -8.15 -27.89 3.12
N LYS A 79 -6.97 -27.44 3.59
CA LYS A 79 -6.57 -27.43 5.03
C LYS A 79 -5.08 -27.09 5.14
N ASN A 80 -4.76 -25.82 5.27
CA ASN A 80 -3.60 -25.42 6.08
C ASN A 80 -3.74 -23.95 6.49
N VAL A 81 -4.71 -23.70 7.37
CA VAL A 81 -4.69 -22.47 8.17
C VAL A 81 -3.44 -22.58 9.04
N SER A 82 -2.36 -21.92 8.63
CA SER A 82 -1.09 -21.88 9.38
C SER A 82 -1.36 -21.73 10.88
N PRO A 83 -0.61 -22.40 11.77
CA PRO A 83 -0.78 -22.26 13.22
C PRO A 83 -0.74 -20.80 13.69
N LYS A 84 -0.09 -19.92 12.91
CA LYS A 84 -0.07 -18.47 13.14
C LYS A 84 -1.40 -17.78 12.81
N MET A 85 -2.11 -18.21 11.78
CA MET A 85 -3.44 -17.67 11.45
C MET A 85 -4.47 -18.09 12.49
N LYS A 86 -4.42 -19.35 12.96
CA LYS A 86 -5.27 -19.82 14.07
C LYS A 86 -5.04 -19.01 15.35
N SER A 87 -3.80 -18.71 15.71
CA SER A 87 -3.52 -17.91 16.92
C SER A 87 -3.89 -16.43 16.80
N LEU A 88 -3.88 -15.87 15.58
CA LEU A 88 -4.42 -14.52 15.34
C LEU A 88 -5.94 -14.49 15.52
N LEU A 89 -6.64 -15.49 14.98
CA LEU A 89 -8.09 -15.63 15.13
C LEU A 89 -8.48 -15.85 16.61
N LYS A 90 -7.73 -16.68 17.36
CA LYS A 90 -7.90 -16.82 18.82
C LYS A 90 -7.77 -15.48 19.56
N LYS A 91 -6.75 -14.67 19.23
CA LYS A 91 -6.57 -13.33 19.83
C LYS A 91 -7.72 -12.38 19.49
N GLN A 92 -8.23 -12.45 18.26
CA GLN A 92 -9.38 -11.63 17.84
C GLN A 92 -10.64 -12.01 18.63
N VAL A 93 -10.90 -13.30 18.82
CA VAL A 93 -12.02 -13.78 19.66
C VAL A 93 -11.95 -13.23 21.09
N ILE A 94 -10.78 -13.34 21.74
CA ILE A 94 -10.58 -12.82 23.11
C ILE A 94 -10.76 -11.30 23.16
N THR A 95 -10.28 -10.58 22.14
CA THR A 95 -10.42 -9.11 22.06
C THR A 95 -11.88 -8.70 21.94
N LEU A 96 -12.67 -9.37 21.10
CA LEU A 96 -14.09 -9.08 20.93
C LEU A 96 -14.89 -9.41 22.19
N TYR A 97 -14.58 -10.55 22.84
CA TYR A 97 -15.23 -10.95 24.09
C TYR A 97 -14.96 -9.97 25.23
N THR A 98 -13.69 -9.58 25.44
CA THR A 98 -13.31 -8.59 26.46
C THR A 98 -13.83 -7.18 26.17
N SER A 99 -14.18 -6.89 24.91
CA SER A 99 -14.84 -5.64 24.50
C SER A 99 -16.35 -5.63 24.81
N GLY A 100 -16.92 -6.72 25.33
CA GLY A 100 -18.32 -6.82 25.73
C GLY A 100 -19.27 -7.28 24.62
N ILE A 101 -18.75 -7.87 23.53
CA ILE A 101 -19.55 -8.41 22.42
C ILE A 101 -20.04 -9.82 22.78
N SER A 102 -21.29 -10.13 22.44
CA SER A 102 -21.89 -11.43 22.75
C SER A 102 -21.33 -12.55 21.87
N VAL A 103 -21.32 -13.80 22.39
CA VAL A 103 -20.76 -14.96 21.66
C VAL A 103 -21.43 -15.16 20.31
N ASP A 104 -22.74 -14.92 20.22
CA ASP A 104 -23.50 -15.09 18.98
C ASP A 104 -23.10 -14.07 17.90
N GLU A 105 -22.74 -12.84 18.28
CA GLU A 105 -22.22 -11.82 17.35
C GLU A 105 -20.77 -12.10 16.93
N ILE A 106 -19.95 -12.70 17.79
CA ILE A 106 -18.57 -13.09 17.47
C ILE A 106 -18.56 -14.17 16.38
N VAL A 107 -19.53 -15.08 16.39
CA VAL A 107 -19.69 -16.13 15.35
C VAL A 107 -19.99 -15.53 13.97
N GLU A 108 -20.68 -14.39 13.91
CA GLU A 108 -20.95 -13.70 12.65
C GLU A 108 -19.74 -12.92 12.12
N GLN A 109 -18.92 -12.36 13.02
CA GLN A 109 -17.76 -11.54 12.66
C GLN A 109 -16.48 -12.36 12.41
N VAL A 110 -16.38 -13.52 13.04
CA VAL A 110 -15.22 -14.40 12.96
C VAL A 110 -15.64 -15.66 12.22
N THR A 111 -14.93 -16.01 11.13
CA THR A 111 -15.19 -17.23 10.34
C THR A 111 -14.75 -18.51 11.08
N LEU A 112 -15.04 -18.62 12.39
CA LEU A 112 -14.81 -19.79 13.22
C LEU A 112 -16.14 -20.42 13.65
N PRO A 113 -16.19 -21.75 13.82
CA PRO A 113 -17.37 -22.41 14.37
C PRO A 113 -17.58 -22.00 15.84
N LYS A 114 -18.84 -21.91 16.25
CA LYS A 114 -19.25 -21.52 17.62
C LYS A 114 -18.52 -22.32 18.71
N GLU A 115 -18.29 -23.60 18.46
CA GLU A 115 -17.59 -24.52 19.38
C GLU A 115 -16.12 -24.13 19.62
N GLU A 116 -15.40 -23.66 18.61
CA GLU A 116 -14.01 -23.18 18.77
C GLU A 116 -13.95 -21.83 19.51
N ILE A 117 -14.98 -21.00 19.36
CA ILE A 117 -15.08 -19.70 20.03
C ILE A 117 -15.31 -19.91 21.54
N GLU A 118 -16.28 -20.76 21.90
CA GLU A 118 -16.56 -21.11 23.30
C GLU A 118 -15.34 -21.74 23.98
N GLN A 119 -14.65 -22.67 23.30
CA GLN A 119 -13.44 -23.29 23.83
C GLN A 119 -12.31 -22.27 24.05
N THR A 120 -12.15 -21.31 23.14
CA THR A 120 -11.10 -20.26 23.26
C THR A 120 -11.39 -19.28 24.40
N ILE A 121 -12.67 -18.99 24.66
CA ILE A 121 -13.08 -18.13 25.77
C ILE A 121 -12.93 -18.87 27.10
N GLU A 122 -13.34 -20.14 27.17
CA GLU A 122 -13.17 -20.97 28.38
C GLU A 122 -11.68 -21.12 28.75
N GLU A 123 -10.82 -21.42 27.76
CA GLU A 123 -9.35 -21.48 27.91
C GLU A 123 -8.77 -20.14 28.42
N TYR A 124 -9.42 -19.01 28.15
CA TYR A 124 -9.04 -17.68 28.66
C TYR A 124 -9.58 -17.38 30.06
N LEU A 125 -10.72 -17.95 30.45
CA LEU A 125 -11.33 -17.75 31.78
C LEU A 125 -10.72 -18.66 32.85
N GLU A 126 -10.22 -19.83 32.46
CA GLU A 126 -9.52 -20.76 33.36
C GLU A 126 -8.07 -20.31 33.69
N HIS A 127 -7.53 -19.35 32.95
CA HIS A 127 -6.15 -18.83 33.08
C HIS A 127 -6.08 -17.45 33.74
#